data_AF-A0A4Y2GE37-F1
#
_entry.id   AF-A0A4Y2GE37-F1
#
_cell.length_a   1.000
_cell.length_b   1.000
_cell.length_c   1.000
_cell.angle_alpha   90.00
_cell.angle_beta   90.00
_cell.angle_gamma   90.00
#
_symmetry.space_group_name_H-M   'P 1'
#
loop_
_entity.id
_entity.type
_entity.pdbx_description
1 polymer ?
#
loop_
_entity_poly.entity_id
_entity_poly.type
_entity_poly.pdbx_seq_one_letter_code
_entity_poly.pdbx_strand_id
1 'polypeptide(L)'
;MVLNLIPEEQYGFRRGHSTIDQILYFAKSVRDAHNMKPTNNTITVLIDLTKAFARVIPQGYVLSPTLFSLFMAGMEKVITSCNIGLFADDVVISKSEEDTTKIENSLNENLVAIQSFAEAHKLNFNSTKSFTCIFTTNRHMFNLQPKIYLKGNLLEISKSPTYLVFILDTEINCGKHFAKLTEKGRKRLQLLKFISGRDWGANSGTLRMTYTALIRPVLEYGYQIYQVASQTKLNKLDRVQLSAARSPKAIILFEADLQPLSLRRQTNSARYIAKLKSLGSFN
;
A
#
# COMPACT_ATOMS: atom_id res chain seq x y z
N MET A 1 -27.89 8.37 -0.98
CA MET A 1 -28.36 7.72 -2.23
C MET A 1 -27.24 7.41 -3.24
N VAL A 2 -26.08 8.10 -3.25
CA VAL A 2 -24.94 7.80 -4.15
C VAL A 2 -24.08 6.59 -3.68
N LEU A 3 -24.26 6.14 -2.44
CA LEU A 3 -23.38 5.17 -1.77
C LEU A 3 -23.39 3.73 -2.33
N ASN A 4 -24.42 3.32 -3.10
CA ASN A 4 -24.52 1.96 -3.66
C ASN A 4 -24.08 1.83 -5.13
N LEU A 5 -23.60 2.91 -5.75
CA LEU A 5 -23.15 2.87 -7.17
C LEU A 5 -21.63 2.71 -7.31
N ILE A 6 -20.89 2.96 -6.23
CA ILE A 6 -19.42 2.83 -6.18
C ILE A 6 -19.11 1.52 -5.45
N PRO A 7 -18.41 0.57 -6.11
CA PRO A 7 -18.06 -0.72 -5.51
C PRO A 7 -17.22 -0.61 -4.24
N GLU A 8 -17.17 -1.68 -3.44
CA GLU A 8 -16.43 -1.70 -2.18
C GLU A 8 -14.91 -1.64 -2.40
N GLU A 9 -14.47 -2.19 -3.52
CA GLU A 9 -13.10 -2.36 -4.00
C GLU A 9 -12.48 -1.04 -4.50
N GLN A 10 -13.27 0.01 -4.59
CA GLN A 10 -12.85 1.33 -4.98
C GLN A 10 -12.67 2.25 -3.77
N TYR A 11 -11.44 2.68 -3.49
CA TYR A 11 -11.12 3.46 -2.28
C TYR A 11 -10.79 4.93 -2.59
N GLY A 12 -10.46 5.24 -3.84
CA GLY A 12 -10.14 6.60 -4.28
C GLY A 12 -11.29 7.58 -4.08
N PHE A 13 -10.98 8.75 -3.50
CA PHE A 13 -11.91 9.86 -3.30
C PHE A 13 -13.21 9.52 -2.52
N ARG A 14 -13.17 8.48 -1.66
CA ARG A 14 -14.30 8.11 -0.80
C ARG A 14 -14.11 8.57 0.64
N ARG A 15 -15.20 9.04 1.25
CA ARG A 15 -15.22 9.37 2.67
C ARG A 15 -14.95 8.10 3.49
N GLY A 16 -14.11 8.22 4.50
CA GLY A 16 -13.79 7.12 5.43
C GLY A 16 -12.72 6.15 4.94
N HIS A 17 -12.38 6.18 3.64
CA HIS A 17 -11.41 5.30 2.98
C HIS A 17 -10.08 6.02 2.76
N SER A 18 -8.97 5.32 2.98
CA SER A 18 -7.61 5.82 2.78
C SER A 18 -6.82 4.95 1.80
N THR A 19 -5.68 5.45 1.32
CA THR A 19 -4.72 4.65 0.53
C THR A 19 -4.32 3.37 1.27
N ILE A 20 -4.16 3.45 2.60
CA ILE A 20 -3.76 2.31 3.42
C ILE A 20 -4.86 1.25 3.49
N ASP A 21 -6.13 1.65 3.42
CA ASP A 21 -7.24 0.70 3.51
C ASP A 21 -7.26 -0.20 2.26
N GLN A 22 -6.99 0.37 1.08
CA GLN A 22 -6.80 -0.38 -0.17
C GLN A 22 -5.59 -1.32 -0.11
N ILE A 23 -4.44 -0.83 0.39
CA ILE A 23 -3.23 -1.67 0.50
C ILE A 23 -3.49 -2.81 1.50
N LEU A 24 -4.20 -2.53 2.61
CA LEU A 24 -4.55 -3.54 3.61
C LEU A 24 -5.48 -4.60 3.03
N TYR A 25 -6.51 -4.21 2.28
CA TYR A 25 -7.40 -5.14 1.59
C TYR A 25 -6.61 -6.06 0.64
N PHE A 26 -5.74 -5.46 -0.19
CA PHE A 26 -4.87 -6.20 -1.10
C PHE A 26 -3.93 -7.17 -0.36
N ALA A 27 -3.21 -6.67 0.66
CA ALA A 27 -2.29 -7.46 1.47
C ALA A 27 -2.99 -8.62 2.18
N LYS A 28 -4.22 -8.39 2.67
CA LYS A 28 -5.06 -9.43 3.27
C LYS A 28 -5.43 -10.50 2.24
N SER A 29 -5.93 -10.12 1.07
CA SER A 29 -6.29 -11.07 0.00
C SER A 29 -5.12 -11.98 -0.40
N VAL A 30 -3.93 -11.41 -0.57
CA VAL A 30 -2.70 -12.17 -0.85
C VAL A 30 -2.35 -13.10 0.32
N ARG A 31 -2.48 -12.63 1.55
CA ARG A 31 -2.16 -13.42 2.74
C ARG A 31 -3.13 -14.57 2.95
N ASP A 32 -4.42 -14.35 2.68
CA ASP A 32 -5.44 -15.38 2.74
C ASP A 32 -5.16 -16.47 1.71
N ALA A 33 -4.73 -16.10 0.49
CA ALA A 33 -4.25 -17.04 -0.52
C ALA A 33 -3.03 -17.86 -0.05
N HIS A 34 -2.06 -17.22 0.62
CA HIS A 34 -0.89 -17.91 1.19
C HIS A 34 -1.26 -18.93 2.28
N ASN A 35 -2.38 -18.73 2.96
CA ASN A 35 -2.85 -19.60 4.03
C ASN A 35 -3.70 -20.78 3.54
N MET A 36 -4.08 -20.81 2.26
CA MET A 36 -4.80 -21.94 1.66
C MET A 36 -3.91 -23.19 1.58
N LYS A 37 -4.56 -24.37 1.53
CA LYS A 37 -3.91 -25.68 1.38
C LYS A 37 -4.61 -26.46 0.25
N PRO A 38 -3.94 -26.76 -0.87
CA PRO A 38 -2.59 -26.33 -1.24
C PRO A 38 -2.46 -24.80 -1.33
N THR A 39 -1.22 -24.29 -1.20
CA THR A 39 -0.98 -22.84 -1.16
C THR A 39 -1.24 -22.22 -2.52
N ASN A 40 -2.10 -21.20 -2.54
CA ASN A 40 -2.35 -20.43 -3.75
C ASN A 40 -1.26 -19.38 -3.96
N ASN A 41 -0.89 -19.20 -5.23
CA ASN A 41 -0.01 -18.13 -5.69
C ASN A 41 -0.88 -16.97 -6.15
N THR A 42 -0.46 -15.73 -5.88
CA THR A 42 -1.16 -14.54 -6.39
C THR A 42 -0.29 -13.88 -7.45
N ILE A 43 -0.84 -13.68 -8.65
CA ILE A 43 -0.24 -12.80 -9.66
C ILE A 43 -1.09 -11.54 -9.73
N THR A 44 -0.42 -10.40 -9.83
CA THR A 44 -1.05 -9.09 -9.81
C THR A 44 -0.47 -8.23 -10.90
N VAL A 45 -1.32 -7.46 -11.55
CA VAL A 45 -0.94 -6.44 -12.53
C VAL A 45 -1.30 -5.09 -11.95
N LEU A 46 -0.30 -4.23 -11.81
CA LEU A 46 -0.51 -2.82 -11.49
C LEU A 46 -0.50 -2.04 -12.79
N ILE A 47 -1.53 -1.24 -12.99
CA ILE A 47 -1.79 -0.49 -14.21
C ILE A 47 -1.86 0.99 -13.86
N ASP A 48 -1.02 1.79 -14.49
CA ASP A 48 -1.02 3.25 -14.38
C ASP A 48 -1.74 3.84 -15.60
N LEU A 49 -2.79 4.62 -15.39
CA LEU A 49 -3.51 5.31 -16.45
C LEU A 49 -2.99 6.74 -16.62
N THR A 50 -2.48 7.07 -17.80
CA THR A 50 -1.86 8.37 -18.09
C THR A 50 -2.87 9.52 -18.06
N LYS A 51 -2.80 10.33 -17.01
CA LYS A 51 -3.62 11.54 -16.83
C LYS A 51 -5.13 11.24 -16.90
N ALA A 52 -5.57 10.08 -16.40
CA ALA A 52 -6.95 9.63 -16.53
C ALA A 52 -7.96 10.66 -16.03
N PHE A 53 -7.72 11.20 -14.82
CA PHE A 53 -8.60 12.20 -14.22
C PHE A 53 -8.85 13.40 -15.15
N ALA A 54 -7.78 13.98 -15.68
CA ALA A 54 -7.85 15.15 -16.56
C ALA A 54 -8.49 14.85 -17.93
N ARG A 55 -8.44 13.59 -18.38
CA ARG A 55 -9.05 13.17 -19.66
C ARG A 55 -10.55 12.98 -19.55
N VAL A 56 -11.03 12.52 -18.40
CA VAL A 56 -12.43 12.17 -18.20
C VAL A 56 -13.22 13.37 -17.65
N ILE A 57 -12.63 14.14 -16.73
CA ILE A 57 -13.36 15.20 -16.02
C ILE A 57 -12.57 16.51 -15.99
N PRO A 58 -13.22 17.66 -16.29
CA PRO A 58 -12.64 18.97 -16.04
C PRO A 58 -12.20 19.15 -14.57
N GLN A 59 -10.96 19.60 -14.38
CA GLN A 59 -10.43 19.87 -13.05
C GLN A 59 -11.01 21.17 -12.47
N GLY A 60 -11.15 21.22 -11.14
CA GLY A 60 -11.55 22.43 -10.42
C GLY A 60 -12.96 22.42 -9.84
N TYR A 61 -13.78 21.40 -10.11
CA TYR A 61 -15.10 21.26 -9.52
C TYR A 61 -15.08 20.35 -8.28
N VAL A 62 -15.89 20.70 -7.28
CA VAL A 62 -16.03 19.94 -6.03
C VAL A 62 -16.53 18.51 -6.28
N LEU A 63 -17.32 18.30 -7.34
CA LEU A 63 -17.89 16.99 -7.70
C LEU A 63 -16.96 16.15 -8.58
N SER A 64 -15.89 16.72 -9.15
CA SER A 64 -15.01 15.99 -10.08
C SER A 64 -14.46 14.69 -9.49
N PRO A 65 -14.01 14.63 -8.23
CA PRO A 65 -13.53 13.38 -7.63
C PRO A 65 -14.59 12.28 -7.55
N THR A 66 -15.82 12.61 -7.17
CA THR A 66 -16.90 11.64 -7.03
C THR A 66 -17.35 11.11 -8.40
N LEU A 67 -17.47 12.00 -9.39
CA LEU A 67 -17.83 11.60 -10.75
C LEU A 67 -16.73 10.74 -11.38
N PHE A 68 -15.46 11.06 -11.13
CA PHE A 68 -14.34 10.26 -11.63
C PHE A 68 -14.35 8.88 -10.97
N SER A 69 -14.66 8.82 -9.67
CA SER A 69 -14.83 7.53 -9.01
C SER A 69 -15.97 6.72 -9.64
N LEU A 70 -17.14 7.32 -9.87
CA LEU A 70 -18.26 6.66 -10.54
C LEU A 70 -17.91 6.17 -11.96
N PHE A 71 -17.12 6.94 -12.69
CA PHE A 71 -16.62 6.54 -14.01
C PHE A 71 -15.72 5.30 -13.90
N MET A 72 -14.75 5.31 -12.98
CA MET A 72 -13.83 4.18 -12.79
C MET A 72 -14.54 2.91 -12.30
N ALA A 73 -15.65 3.04 -11.57
CA ALA A 73 -16.51 1.90 -11.22
C ALA A 73 -17.03 1.12 -12.44
N GLY A 74 -17.11 1.76 -13.61
CA GLY A 74 -17.44 1.07 -14.87
C GLY A 74 -16.38 0.05 -15.29
N MET A 75 -15.10 0.27 -14.95
CA MET A 75 -14.01 -0.65 -15.24
C MET A 75 -14.12 -1.94 -14.43
N GLU A 76 -14.61 -1.86 -13.20
CA GLU A 76 -14.82 -3.06 -12.38
C GLU A 76 -15.92 -3.96 -12.95
N LYS A 77 -16.96 -3.37 -13.54
CA LYS A 77 -18.06 -4.13 -14.15
C LYS A 77 -17.65 -4.99 -15.35
N VAL A 78 -16.49 -4.72 -15.96
CA VAL A 78 -15.97 -5.54 -17.07
C VAL A 78 -15.08 -6.68 -16.60
N ILE A 79 -14.77 -6.75 -15.29
CA ILE A 79 -13.96 -7.80 -14.69
C ILE A 79 -14.87 -8.96 -14.26
N THR A 80 -14.43 -10.20 -14.51
CA THR A 80 -15.25 -11.39 -14.25
C THR A 80 -14.57 -12.40 -13.33
N SER A 81 -13.31 -12.75 -13.62
CA SER A 81 -12.61 -13.87 -12.95
C SER A 81 -11.43 -13.44 -12.08
N CYS A 82 -11.24 -12.13 -11.90
CA CYS A 82 -10.16 -11.53 -11.13
C CYS A 82 -10.69 -10.55 -10.08
N ASN A 83 -9.90 -10.31 -9.05
CA ASN A 83 -10.14 -9.24 -8.10
C ASN A 83 -9.56 -7.95 -8.67
N ILE A 84 -10.32 -6.85 -8.60
CA ILE A 84 -9.85 -5.52 -8.98
C ILE A 84 -9.80 -4.62 -7.74
N GLY A 85 -8.87 -3.67 -7.74
CA GLY A 85 -8.78 -2.60 -6.76
C GLY A 85 -8.55 -1.29 -7.48
N LEU A 86 -9.34 -0.27 -7.12
CA LEU A 86 -9.33 1.02 -7.80
C LEU A 86 -9.00 2.15 -6.82
N PHE A 87 -7.89 2.84 -7.05
CA PHE A 87 -7.54 4.04 -6.31
C PHE A 87 -7.26 5.20 -7.28
N ALA A 88 -8.30 6.01 -7.53
CA ALA A 88 -8.24 7.04 -8.55
C ALA A 88 -7.81 6.45 -9.91
N ASP A 89 -6.64 6.83 -10.43
CA ASP A 89 -6.06 6.36 -11.69
C ASP A 89 -5.12 5.15 -11.56
N ASP A 90 -4.81 4.73 -10.32
CA ASP A 90 -4.10 3.48 -10.03
C ASP A 90 -5.10 2.32 -10.05
N VAL A 91 -4.87 1.36 -10.94
CA VAL A 91 -5.69 0.15 -11.09
C VAL A 91 -4.85 -1.07 -10.76
N VAL A 92 -5.38 -1.94 -9.91
CA VAL A 92 -4.75 -3.21 -9.57
C VAL A 92 -5.70 -4.34 -9.92
N ILE A 93 -5.23 -5.31 -10.70
CA ILE A 93 -5.97 -6.56 -10.96
C ILE A 93 -5.15 -7.74 -10.47
N SER A 94 -5.77 -8.67 -9.76
CA SER A 94 -5.10 -9.80 -9.17
C SER A 94 -5.94 -11.06 -9.22
N LYS A 95 -5.26 -12.21 -9.26
CA LYS A 95 -5.90 -13.51 -9.18
C LYS A 95 -5.01 -14.46 -8.39
N SER A 96 -5.65 -15.26 -7.55
CA SER A 96 -5.00 -16.20 -6.64
C SER A 96 -5.52 -17.60 -6.91
N GLU A 97 -4.65 -18.51 -7.33
CA GLU A 97 -4.96 -19.93 -7.59
C GLU A 97 -3.72 -20.79 -7.32
N GLU A 98 -3.89 -22.10 -7.24
CA GLU A 98 -2.76 -23.04 -7.18
C GLU A 98 -1.96 -23.04 -8.50
N ASP A 99 -2.68 -23.20 -9.62
CA ASP A 99 -2.13 -23.29 -10.98
C ASP A 99 -1.92 -21.90 -11.59
N THR A 100 -0.65 -21.51 -11.78
CA THR A 100 -0.28 -20.21 -12.31
C THR A 100 -0.67 -20.00 -13.77
N THR A 101 -0.86 -21.08 -14.54
CA THR A 101 -1.34 -21.00 -15.92
C THR A 101 -2.77 -20.48 -15.97
N LYS A 102 -3.62 -20.94 -15.04
CA LYS A 102 -5.01 -20.44 -14.92
C LYS A 102 -5.04 -18.97 -14.51
N ILE A 103 -4.11 -18.56 -13.64
CA ILE A 103 -3.96 -17.17 -13.25
C ILE A 103 -3.56 -16.32 -14.45
N GLU A 104 -2.55 -16.74 -15.22
CA GLU A 104 -2.10 -16.03 -16.42
C GLU A 104 -3.20 -15.87 -17.46
N ASN A 105 -3.95 -16.94 -17.75
CA ASN A 105 -5.08 -16.91 -18.68
C ASN A 105 -6.15 -15.92 -18.20
N SER A 106 -6.57 -16.04 -16.93
CA SER A 106 -7.59 -15.16 -16.34
C SER A 106 -7.18 -13.69 -16.39
N LEU A 107 -5.93 -13.38 -16.03
CA LEU A 107 -5.42 -12.02 -16.05
C LEU A 107 -5.37 -11.47 -17.48
N ASN A 108 -4.87 -12.23 -18.46
CA ASN A 108 -4.82 -11.77 -19.84
C ASN A 108 -6.22 -11.54 -20.43
N GLU A 109 -7.19 -12.42 -20.17
CA GLU A 109 -8.58 -12.24 -20.58
C GLU A 109 -9.19 -10.95 -20.00
N ASN A 110 -9.02 -10.71 -18.70
CA ASN A 110 -9.55 -9.49 -18.07
C ASN A 110 -8.78 -8.23 -18.51
N LEU A 111 -7.48 -8.34 -18.81
CA LEU A 111 -6.72 -7.23 -19.38
C LEU A 111 -7.20 -6.84 -20.77
N VAL A 112 -7.70 -7.78 -21.59
CA VAL A 112 -8.38 -7.46 -22.85
C VAL A 112 -9.65 -6.65 -22.57
N ALA A 113 -10.46 -7.05 -21.60
CA ALA A 113 -11.66 -6.30 -21.21
C ALA A 113 -11.33 -4.88 -20.72
N ILE A 114 -10.30 -4.72 -19.88
CA ILE A 114 -9.79 -3.41 -19.43
C ILE A 114 -9.31 -2.56 -20.61
N GLN A 115 -8.62 -3.17 -21.59
CA GLN A 115 -8.15 -2.47 -22.79
C GLN A 115 -9.31 -1.95 -23.63
N SER A 116 -10.33 -2.77 -23.87
CA SER A 116 -11.54 -2.36 -24.59
C SER A 116 -12.27 -1.23 -23.86
N PHE A 117 -12.39 -1.31 -22.53
CA PHE A 117 -12.98 -0.24 -21.72
C PHE A 117 -12.16 1.06 -21.85
N ALA A 118 -10.84 0.97 -21.74
CA ALA A 118 -9.95 2.12 -21.84
C ALA A 118 -10.03 2.79 -23.23
N GLU A 119 -10.05 1.99 -24.30
CA GLU A 119 -10.19 2.49 -25.66
C GLU A 119 -11.52 3.21 -25.89
N ALA A 120 -12.63 2.59 -25.49
CA ALA A 120 -13.97 3.18 -25.60
C ALA A 120 -14.08 4.54 -24.88
N HIS A 121 -13.34 4.72 -23.78
CA HIS A 121 -13.35 5.94 -22.99
C HIS A 121 -12.09 6.81 -23.18
N LYS A 122 -11.29 6.57 -24.23
CA LYS A 122 -10.10 7.36 -24.60
C LYS A 122 -9.06 7.50 -23.47
N LEU A 123 -8.96 6.48 -22.62
CA LEU A 123 -7.92 6.33 -21.61
C LEU A 123 -6.66 5.75 -22.23
N ASN A 124 -5.50 6.17 -21.69
CA ASN A 124 -4.20 5.67 -22.12
C ASN A 124 -3.49 5.01 -20.95
N PHE A 125 -2.87 3.85 -21.20
CA PHE A 125 -1.99 3.21 -20.23
C PHE A 125 -0.58 3.80 -20.30
N ASN A 126 0.08 3.82 -19.16
CA ASN A 126 1.51 4.10 -19.06
C ASN A 126 2.30 2.81 -18.96
N SER A 127 2.71 2.26 -20.11
CA SER A 127 3.39 0.97 -20.15
C SER A 127 4.68 0.90 -19.32
N THR A 128 5.36 2.03 -19.09
CA THR A 128 6.60 2.07 -18.26
C THR A 128 6.34 2.00 -16.77
N LYS A 129 5.11 2.34 -16.32
CA LYS A 129 4.71 2.28 -14.91
C LYS A 129 3.75 1.14 -14.61
N SER A 130 3.24 0.47 -15.64
CA SER A 130 2.46 -0.75 -15.51
C SER A 130 3.39 -1.96 -15.48
N PHE A 131 3.18 -2.87 -14.53
CA PHE A 131 4.04 -4.05 -14.36
C PHE A 131 3.25 -5.20 -13.72
N THR A 132 3.79 -6.41 -13.86
CA THR A 132 3.27 -7.61 -13.20
C THR A 132 4.09 -7.96 -11.97
N CYS A 133 3.46 -8.60 -10.99
CA CYS A 133 4.04 -8.98 -9.71
C CYS A 133 3.55 -10.36 -9.30
N ILE A 134 4.39 -11.08 -8.57
CA ILE A 134 4.05 -12.40 -8.03
C ILE A 134 4.21 -12.33 -6.53
N PHE A 135 3.19 -12.80 -5.83
CA PHE A 135 3.19 -12.96 -4.39
C PHE A 135 2.96 -14.42 -4.01
N THR A 136 3.94 -15.01 -3.34
CA THR A 136 3.95 -16.42 -2.99
C THR A 136 4.89 -16.67 -1.81
N THR A 137 4.61 -17.71 -1.04
CA THR A 137 5.52 -18.27 -0.02
C THR A 137 6.31 -19.46 -0.56
N ASN A 138 5.96 -19.98 -1.74
CA ASN A 138 6.68 -21.07 -2.38
C ASN A 138 7.97 -20.54 -3.02
N ARG A 139 9.11 -20.87 -2.42
CA ARG A 139 10.44 -20.43 -2.86
C ARG A 139 10.78 -20.86 -4.29
N HIS A 140 10.23 -21.99 -4.77
CA HIS A 140 10.44 -22.43 -6.14
C HIS A 140 9.80 -21.49 -7.17
N MET A 141 8.77 -20.74 -6.76
CA MET A 141 8.02 -19.80 -7.61
C MET A 141 8.58 -18.37 -7.58
N PHE A 142 9.61 -18.07 -6.79
CA PHE A 142 10.15 -16.71 -6.65
C PHE A 142 10.77 -16.14 -7.94
N ASN A 143 11.09 -17.00 -8.89
CA ASN A 143 11.65 -16.65 -10.20
C ASN A 143 10.70 -16.97 -11.36
N LEU A 144 9.43 -17.27 -11.06
CA LEU A 144 8.41 -17.42 -12.08
C LEU A 144 8.33 -16.14 -12.94
N GLN A 145 8.15 -16.32 -14.25
CA GLN A 145 8.01 -15.23 -15.21
C GLN A 145 6.67 -15.35 -15.95
N PRO A 146 5.59 -14.76 -15.41
CA PRO A 146 4.27 -14.92 -15.98
C PRO A 146 4.15 -14.12 -17.26
N LYS A 147 3.50 -14.72 -18.27
CA LYS A 147 3.34 -14.11 -19.58
C LYS A 147 2.06 -13.27 -19.62
N ILE A 148 2.17 -12.06 -19.06
CA ILE A 148 1.05 -11.11 -19.00
C ILE A 148 1.27 -9.98 -20.01
N TYR A 149 0.26 -9.68 -20.82
CA TYR A 149 0.35 -8.70 -21.90
C TYR A 149 -0.59 -7.51 -21.71
N LEU A 150 -0.09 -6.31 -21.95
CA LEU A 150 -0.87 -5.08 -21.99
C LEU A 150 -0.64 -4.37 -23.32
N LYS A 151 -1.71 -4.16 -24.09
CA LYS A 151 -1.64 -3.64 -25.47
C LYS A 151 -0.66 -4.42 -26.35
N GLY A 152 -0.68 -5.74 -26.24
CA GLY A 152 0.22 -6.65 -26.98
C GLY A 152 1.67 -6.70 -26.49
N ASN A 153 2.07 -5.88 -25.52
CA ASN A 153 3.43 -5.88 -24.98
C ASN A 153 3.50 -6.71 -23.69
N LEU A 154 4.54 -7.56 -23.58
CA LEU A 154 4.83 -8.30 -22.35
C LEU A 154 5.17 -7.31 -21.22
N LEU A 155 4.46 -7.40 -20.10
CA LEU A 155 4.71 -6.54 -18.95
C LEU A 155 5.98 -6.95 -18.20
N GLU A 156 6.75 -5.95 -17.77
CA GLU A 156 7.90 -6.18 -16.91
C GLU A 156 7.46 -6.73 -15.55
N ILE A 157 8.30 -7.60 -14.96
CA ILE A 157 8.05 -8.19 -13.66
C ILE A 157 8.76 -7.37 -12.58
N SER A 158 8.00 -6.85 -11.62
CA SER A 158 8.54 -6.21 -10.42
C SER A 158 8.43 -7.13 -9.22
N LYS A 159 9.58 -7.49 -8.62
CA LYS A 159 9.59 -8.26 -7.35
C LYS A 159 9.23 -7.41 -6.14
N SER A 160 9.26 -6.08 -6.27
CA SER A 160 9.03 -5.17 -5.15
C SER A 160 8.35 -3.89 -5.59
N PRO A 161 7.10 -4.00 -6.02
CA PRO A 161 6.37 -2.87 -6.54
C PRO A 161 6.07 -1.87 -5.44
N THR A 162 6.05 -0.58 -5.81
CA THR A 162 5.48 0.45 -4.95
C THR A 162 4.03 0.65 -5.36
N TYR A 163 3.12 0.36 -4.43
CA TYR A 163 1.68 0.57 -4.60
C TYR A 163 1.20 1.56 -3.56
N LEU A 164 0.63 2.70 -3.98
CA LEU A 164 0.16 3.77 -3.09
C LEU A 164 1.21 4.16 -2.02
N VAL A 165 2.46 4.35 -2.47
CA VAL A 165 3.63 4.73 -1.63
C VAL A 165 4.07 3.63 -0.64
N PHE A 166 3.46 2.45 -0.67
CA PHE A 166 3.87 1.28 0.10
C PHE A 166 4.67 0.30 -0.76
N ILE A 167 5.83 -0.15 -0.28
CA ILE A 167 6.65 -1.11 -1.00
C ILE A 167 6.21 -2.52 -0.63
N LEU A 168 5.67 -3.26 -1.58
CA LEU A 168 5.30 -4.66 -1.39
C LEU A 168 6.52 -5.56 -1.64
N ASP A 169 6.55 -6.72 -0.98
CA ASP A 169 7.54 -7.76 -1.23
C ASP A 169 6.80 -9.05 -1.60
N THR A 170 7.45 -10.01 -2.28
CA THR A 170 6.85 -11.28 -2.73
C THR A 170 6.08 -12.03 -1.64
N GLU A 171 6.48 -11.95 -0.39
CA GLU A 171 5.81 -12.63 0.73
C GLU A 171 4.92 -11.71 1.57
N ILE A 172 4.74 -10.43 1.17
CA ILE A 172 4.02 -9.38 1.93
C ILE A 172 4.53 -9.33 3.39
N ASN A 173 5.84 -9.16 3.57
CA ASN A 173 6.49 -9.26 4.87
C ASN A 173 7.07 -7.92 5.37
N CYS A 174 6.74 -6.84 4.66
CA CYS A 174 7.12 -5.44 4.85
C CYS A 174 8.63 -5.17 4.92
N GLY A 175 9.45 -6.09 4.43
CA GLY A 175 10.90 -6.05 4.60
C GLY A 175 11.54 -4.84 3.90
N LYS A 176 11.21 -4.65 2.62
CA LYS A 176 11.77 -3.54 1.84
C LYS A 176 11.12 -2.21 2.19
N HIS A 177 9.83 -2.23 2.53
CA HIS A 177 9.13 -1.06 3.08
C HIS A 177 9.83 -0.53 4.34
N PHE A 178 10.11 -1.39 5.31
CA PHE A 178 10.77 -0.97 6.55
C PHE A 178 12.21 -0.51 6.33
N ALA A 179 12.92 -1.11 5.38
CA ALA A 179 14.24 -0.62 4.99
C ALA A 179 14.15 0.83 4.49
N LYS A 180 13.15 1.13 3.63
CA LYS A 180 12.94 2.47 3.11
C LYS A 180 12.51 3.48 4.18
N LEU A 181 11.60 3.09 5.08
CA LEU A 181 11.20 3.95 6.20
C LEU A 181 12.35 4.20 7.17
N THR A 182 13.17 3.18 7.44
CA THR A 182 14.37 3.32 8.27
C THR A 182 15.36 4.30 7.63
N GLU A 183 15.59 4.20 6.32
CA GLU A 183 16.45 5.13 5.58
C GLU A 183 15.93 6.58 5.68
N LYS A 184 14.64 6.80 5.38
CA LYS A 184 13.98 8.12 5.48
C LYS A 184 14.03 8.67 6.91
N GLY A 185 13.74 7.82 7.90
CA GLY A 185 13.77 8.18 9.32
C GLY A 185 15.17 8.56 9.78
N ARG A 186 16.20 7.82 9.36
CA ARG A 186 17.62 8.13 9.66
C ARG A 186 18.08 9.44 9.03
N LYS A 187 17.65 9.74 7.81
CA LYS A 187 17.93 11.04 7.17
C LYS A 187 17.35 12.19 8.00
N ARG A 188 16.08 12.08 8.43
CA ARG A 188 15.45 13.09 9.30
C ARG A 188 16.06 13.14 10.70
N LEU A 189 16.56 12.01 11.20
CA LEU A 189 17.28 11.93 12.47
C LEU A 189 18.59 12.73 12.45
N GLN A 190 19.27 12.88 11.31
CA GLN A 190 20.46 13.71 11.21
C GLN A 190 20.17 15.17 11.56
N LEU A 191 19.02 15.70 11.10
CA LEU A 191 18.55 17.05 11.47
C LEU A 191 18.31 17.15 12.98
N LEU A 192 17.62 16.16 13.57
CA LEU A 192 17.39 16.14 15.01
C LEU A 192 18.71 16.12 15.80
N LYS A 193 19.70 15.33 15.33
CA LYS A 193 21.04 15.25 15.93
C LYS A 193 21.78 16.58 15.83
N PHE A 194 21.65 17.27 14.70
CA PHE A 194 22.24 18.58 14.48
C PHE A 194 21.71 19.60 15.51
N ILE A 195 20.40 19.71 15.69
CA ILE A 195 19.81 20.69 16.62
C ILE A 195 19.87 20.30 18.11
N SER A 196 20.48 19.16 18.46
CA SER A 196 20.55 18.66 19.85
C SER A 196 21.95 18.77 20.46
N GLY A 197 22.68 19.85 20.14
CA GLY A 197 23.95 20.19 20.79
C GLY A 197 23.83 20.23 22.33
N ARG A 198 24.90 19.90 23.06
CA ARG A 198 24.87 19.93 24.54
C ARG A 198 24.84 21.35 25.10
N ASP A 199 25.60 22.26 24.51
CA ASP A 199 25.79 23.63 25.03
C ASP A 199 24.97 24.69 24.27
N TRP A 200 24.45 24.33 23.09
CA TRP A 200 23.71 25.25 22.19
C TRP A 200 22.43 24.64 21.61
N GLY A 201 22.11 23.39 21.98
CA GLY A 201 21.00 22.66 21.38
C GLY A 201 19.64 23.13 21.84
N ALA A 202 18.63 22.75 21.05
CA ALA A 202 17.25 23.00 21.37
C ALA A 202 16.83 22.26 22.64
N ASN A 203 15.89 22.85 23.38
CA ASN A 203 15.34 22.23 24.59
C ASN A 203 14.63 20.90 24.29
N SER A 204 14.44 20.08 25.33
CA SER A 204 13.84 18.75 25.23
C SER A 204 12.46 18.77 24.56
N GLY A 205 11.63 19.77 24.86
CA GLY A 205 10.32 19.95 24.23
C GLY A 205 10.40 20.15 22.70
N THR A 206 11.34 20.96 22.23
CA THR A 206 11.57 21.23 20.80
C THR A 206 12.10 19.99 20.08
N LEU A 207 13.01 19.25 20.72
CA LEU A 207 13.52 17.98 20.18
C LEU A 207 12.40 16.93 20.07
N ARG A 208 11.56 16.81 21.10
CA ARG A 208 10.40 15.93 21.12
C ARG A 208 9.38 16.29 20.05
N MET A 209 9.09 17.58 19.90
CA MET A 209 8.21 18.11 18.85
C MET A 209 8.78 17.80 17.46
N THR A 210 10.07 18.03 17.24
CA THR A 210 10.76 17.74 15.98
C THR A 210 10.67 16.25 15.62
N TYR A 211 10.94 15.36 16.59
CA TYR A 211 10.75 13.92 16.40
C TYR A 211 9.29 13.58 16.03
N THR A 212 8.33 14.13 16.77
CA THR A 212 6.90 13.84 16.61
C THR A 212 6.35 14.34 15.28
N ALA A 213 6.82 15.49 14.80
CA ALA A 213 6.36 16.09 13.54
C ALA A 213 7.08 15.51 12.32
N LEU A 214 8.38 15.23 12.41
CA LEU A 214 9.19 14.86 11.24
C LEU A 214 9.53 13.37 11.17
N ILE A 215 9.84 12.71 12.27
CA ILE A 215 10.35 11.34 12.23
C ILE A 215 9.21 10.34 12.43
N ARG A 216 8.36 10.55 13.43
CA ARG A 216 7.28 9.63 13.79
C ARG A 216 6.32 9.33 12.61
N PRO A 217 5.83 10.31 11.83
CA PRO A 217 4.88 10.02 10.75
C PRO A 217 5.49 9.14 9.65
N VAL A 218 6.81 9.22 9.44
CA VAL A 218 7.52 8.35 8.50
C VAL A 218 7.52 6.92 9.01
N LEU A 219 7.86 6.71 10.28
CA LEU A 219 7.97 5.36 10.84
C LEU A 219 6.60 4.68 11.01
N GLU A 220 5.54 5.46 11.21
CA GLU A 220 4.16 4.98 11.37
C GLU A 220 3.39 4.82 10.05
N TYR A 221 3.97 5.15 8.89
CA TYR A 221 3.27 5.06 7.61
C TYR A 221 2.92 3.61 7.22
N GLY A 222 1.62 3.30 7.22
CA GLY A 222 1.10 1.97 6.90
C GLY A 222 1.13 0.99 8.08
N TYR A 223 1.16 1.49 9.32
CA TYR A 223 1.20 0.66 10.54
C TYR A 223 0.12 -0.43 10.58
N GLN A 224 -1.01 -0.23 9.91
CA GLN A 224 -2.14 -1.16 9.82
C GLN A 224 -1.72 -2.51 9.23
N ILE A 225 -0.75 -2.51 8.31
CA ILE A 225 -0.28 -3.71 7.61
C ILE A 225 0.83 -4.41 8.41
N TYR A 226 1.48 -3.72 9.35
CA TYR A 226 2.70 -4.19 10.01
C TYR A 226 2.52 -5.49 10.81
N GLN A 227 1.28 -5.90 11.09
CA GLN A 227 0.95 -7.15 11.77
C GLN A 227 1.47 -8.39 11.03
N VAL A 228 1.70 -8.30 9.71
CA VAL A 228 2.27 -9.39 8.90
C VAL A 228 3.80 -9.53 9.07
N ALA A 229 4.45 -8.54 9.68
CA ALA A 229 5.91 -8.51 9.79
C ALA A 229 6.42 -9.13 11.08
N SER A 230 7.59 -9.77 11.02
CA SER A 230 8.23 -10.32 12.21
C SER A 230 8.74 -9.23 13.16
N GLN A 231 8.81 -9.55 14.46
CA GLN A 231 9.31 -8.61 15.48
C GLN A 231 10.72 -8.10 15.16
N THR A 232 11.61 -8.96 14.63
CA THR A 232 12.96 -8.58 14.20
C THR A 232 12.96 -7.48 13.15
N LYS A 233 11.98 -7.49 12.23
CA LYS A 233 11.83 -6.45 11.21
C LYS A 233 11.28 -5.16 11.81
N LEU A 234 10.29 -5.25 12.69
CA LEU A 234 9.72 -4.08 13.39
C LEU A 234 10.74 -3.37 14.28
N ASN A 235 11.63 -4.14 14.94
CA ASN A 235 12.70 -3.60 15.77
C ASN A 235 13.64 -2.67 15.00
N LYS A 236 13.72 -2.78 13.66
CA LYS A 236 14.51 -1.83 12.84
C LYS A 236 13.96 -0.41 12.93
N LEU A 237 12.63 -0.25 12.97
CA LEU A 237 11.96 1.04 13.14
C LEU A 237 12.14 1.56 14.57
N ASP A 238 11.99 0.68 15.56
CA ASP A 238 12.14 1.02 16.98
C ASP A 238 13.55 1.54 17.29
N ARG A 239 14.58 0.96 16.65
CA ARG A 239 15.96 1.47 16.74
C ARG A 239 16.13 2.90 16.24
N VAL A 240 15.33 3.35 15.27
CA VAL A 240 15.36 4.76 14.82
C VAL A 240 14.82 5.67 15.92
N GLN A 241 13.73 5.29 16.59
CA GLN A 241 13.20 6.04 17.73
C GLN A 241 14.20 6.07 18.90
N LEU A 242 14.78 4.93 19.27
CA LEU A 242 15.80 4.85 20.33
C LEU A 242 17.01 5.73 20.00
N SER A 243 17.43 5.77 18.73
CA SER A 243 18.50 6.66 18.27
C SER A 243 18.12 8.14 18.36
N ALA A 244 16.83 8.49 18.19
CA ALA A 244 16.33 9.85 18.39
C ALA A 244 16.37 10.27 19.86
N ALA A 245 16.09 9.34 20.77
CA ALA A 245 16.24 9.53 22.21
C ALA A 245 17.69 9.37 22.72
N ARG A 246 18.65 9.13 21.81
CA ARG A 246 20.08 8.94 22.11
C ARG A 246 20.39 7.83 23.14
N SER A 247 19.52 6.83 23.24
CA SER A 247 19.69 5.74 24.18
C SER A 247 19.17 4.41 23.65
N PRO A 248 19.87 3.29 23.89
CA PRO A 248 19.36 1.96 23.58
C PRO A 248 18.29 1.49 24.59
N LYS A 249 18.14 2.15 25.74
CA LYS A 249 17.22 1.74 26.80
C LYS A 249 15.85 2.38 26.61
N ALA A 250 14.79 1.55 26.56
CA ALA A 250 13.42 2.02 26.40
C ALA A 250 12.93 2.96 27.52
N ILE A 251 13.51 2.86 28.73
CA ILE A 251 13.18 3.74 29.86
C ILE A 251 13.41 5.23 29.54
N ILE A 252 14.40 5.53 28.70
CA ILE A 252 14.72 6.92 28.32
C ILE A 252 13.63 7.53 27.42
N LEU A 253 12.81 6.71 26.76
CA LEU A 253 11.63 7.21 26.06
C LEU A 253 10.60 7.78 27.03
N PHE A 254 10.44 7.18 28.21
CA PHE A 254 9.55 7.71 29.25
C PHE A 254 10.05 9.05 29.78
N GLU A 255 11.35 9.16 30.07
CA GLU A 255 11.98 10.43 30.50
C GLU A 255 11.87 11.52 29.42
N ALA A 256 11.93 11.13 28.15
CA ALA A 256 11.72 12.02 27.02
C ALA A 256 10.24 12.31 26.72
N ASP A 257 9.30 11.77 27.50
CA ASP A 257 7.85 11.85 27.29
C ASP A 257 7.46 11.44 25.85
N LEU A 258 8.04 10.32 25.42
CA LEU A 258 7.83 9.68 24.15
C LEU A 258 7.29 8.27 24.38
N GLN A 259 6.10 7.99 23.87
CA GLN A 259 5.57 6.63 23.90
C GLN A 259 6.38 5.72 22.94
N PRO A 260 6.79 4.52 23.37
CA PRO A 260 7.43 3.53 22.49
C PRO A 260 6.61 3.24 21.23
N LEU A 261 7.28 3.17 20.09
CA LEU A 261 6.65 2.97 18.78
C LEU A 261 5.90 1.62 18.72
N SER A 262 6.38 0.59 19.43
CA SER A 262 5.68 -0.69 19.57
C SER A 262 4.29 -0.56 20.21
N LEU A 263 4.20 0.16 21.34
CA LEU A 263 2.93 0.43 22.01
C LEU A 263 2.02 1.30 21.14
N ARG A 264 2.58 2.33 20.49
CA ARG A 264 1.83 3.17 19.57
C ARG A 264 1.22 2.39 18.42
N ARG A 265 1.96 1.46 17.81
CA ARG A 265 1.44 0.57 16.77
C ARG A 265 0.24 -0.24 17.26
N GLN A 266 0.33 -0.81 18.47
CA GLN A 266 -0.78 -1.57 19.07
C GLN A 266 -2.00 -0.68 19.31
N THR A 267 -1.82 0.48 19.95
CA THR A 267 -2.90 1.44 20.21
C THR A 267 -3.55 1.93 18.92
N ASN A 268 -2.75 2.31 17.93
CA ASN A 268 -3.25 2.80 16.64
C ASN A 268 -3.97 1.69 15.86
N SER A 269 -3.50 0.45 15.94
CA SER A 269 -4.16 -0.71 15.32
C SER A 269 -5.52 -0.98 15.97
N ALA A 270 -5.60 -0.95 17.31
CA ALA A 270 -6.86 -1.12 18.02
C ALA A 270 -7.88 -0.02 17.67
N ARG A 271 -7.44 1.24 17.63
CA ARG A 271 -8.27 2.38 17.19
C ARG A 271 -8.77 2.21 15.76
N TYR A 272 -7.90 1.74 14.88
CA TYR A 272 -8.26 1.49 13.48
C TYR A 272 -9.28 0.36 13.34
N ILE A 273 -9.12 -0.75 14.07
CA ILE A 273 -10.10 -1.85 14.09
C ILE A 273 -11.45 -1.37 14.64
N ALA A 274 -11.45 -0.57 15.72
CA ALA A 274 -12.68 0.00 16.26
C ALA A 274 -13.39 0.92 15.24
N LYS A 275 -12.63 1.73 14.49
CA LYS A 275 -13.14 2.53 13.37
C LYS A 275 -13.79 1.64 12.31
N LEU A 276 -13.13 0.57 11.88
CA LEU A 276 -13.69 -0.36 10.88
C LEU A 276 -14.99 -1.02 11.36
N LYS A 277 -15.04 -1.45 12.63
CA LYS A 277 -16.27 -1.98 13.24
C LYS A 277 -17.41 -0.97 13.24
N SER A 278 -17.14 0.31 13.54
CA SER A 278 -18.16 1.36 13.50
C SER A 278 -18.68 1.68 12.09
N LEU A 279 -17.93 1.33 11.04
CA LEU A 279 -18.31 1.57 9.66
C LEU A 279 -19.10 0.39 9.05
N GLY A 280 -19.32 -0.69 9.80
CA GLY A 280 -19.99 -1.88 9.30
C GLY A 280 -19.12 -2.78 8.41
N SER A 281 -17.83 -2.47 8.23
CA SER A 281 -16.89 -3.20 7.36
C SER A 281 -16.37 -4.53 7.95
N PHE A 282 -17.01 -5.03 9.01
CA PHE A 282 -16.75 -6.31 9.65
C PHE A 282 -18.11 -6.97 9.97
N ASN A 283 -18.81 -7.40 8.93
CA ASN A 283 -19.81 -8.46 8.99
C ASN A 283 -19.51 -9.45 7.88
#